data_AF-E3PT34-F1
#
_entry.id   AF-E3PT34-F1
#
_cell.length_a   1.000
_cell.length_b   1.000
_cell.length_c   1.000
_cell.angle_alpha   90.00
_cell.angle_beta   90.00
_cell.angle_gamma   90.00
#
_symmetry.space_group_name_H-M   'P 1'
#
loop_
_entity.id
_entity.type
_entity.pdbx_description
1 polymer ?
#
loop_
_entity_poly.entity_id
_entity_poly.type
_entity_poly.pdbx_seq_one_letter_code
_entity_poly.pdbx_strand_id
1 'polypeptide(L)'
;MKTLNYIILVLSIIFVLLFTSIEIVSVLKPLYEGQYKSNKVYDVAYVKDYPVAQVTDDIILYLSDMIDDMNQRGFFKDREHVHMIDVKFLFDLGKIVRLINIIIIAYLVSRLSREEDFVKKYRISYIGVIGMIVVVATIISKNFSASFVKFHHIFFNNDYWILYPSESIIINLMPERFFMSFTVYIGLIFSALSIIFYLVVSKLYWRSVD
;
A
#
# COMPACT_ATOMS: atom_id res chain seq x y z
N MET A 1 -19.32 -23.73 -7.01
CA MET A 1 -19.61 -22.34 -7.44
C MET A 1 -19.88 -21.39 -6.27
N LYS A 2 -20.76 -21.72 -5.31
CA LYS A 2 -21.09 -20.80 -4.19
C LYS A 2 -19.89 -20.41 -3.32
N THR A 3 -19.08 -21.37 -2.84
CA THR A 3 -17.89 -21.08 -1.99
C THR A 3 -16.86 -20.18 -2.68
N LEU A 4 -16.66 -20.37 -3.99
CA LEU A 4 -15.73 -19.55 -4.77
C LEU A 4 -16.17 -18.07 -4.78
N ASN A 5 -17.47 -17.79 -4.87
CA ASN A 5 -17.98 -16.42 -4.86
C ASN A 5 -17.72 -15.71 -3.52
N TYR A 6 -17.77 -16.42 -2.39
CA TYR A 6 -17.43 -15.84 -1.07
C TYR A 6 -15.93 -15.57 -0.95
N ILE A 7 -15.08 -16.46 -1.50
CA ILE A 7 -13.63 -16.23 -1.54
C ILE A 7 -13.32 -15.00 -2.41
N ILE A 8 -13.91 -14.88 -3.60
CA ILE A 8 -13.74 -13.72 -4.47
C ILE A 8 -14.23 -12.45 -3.77
N LEU A 9 -15.41 -12.46 -3.17
CA LEU A 9 -15.95 -11.33 -2.41
C LEU A 9 -14.97 -10.87 -1.33
N VAL A 10 -14.47 -11.79 -0.51
CA VAL A 10 -13.54 -11.49 0.56
C VAL A 10 -12.21 -10.98 0.01
N LEU A 11 -11.63 -11.61 -1.02
CA LEU A 11 -10.40 -11.14 -1.65
C LEU A 11 -10.58 -9.72 -2.19
N SER A 12 -11.71 -9.42 -2.83
CA SER A 12 -12.01 -8.07 -3.31
C SER A 12 -12.08 -7.07 -2.16
N ILE A 13 -12.74 -7.41 -1.05
CA ILE A 13 -12.78 -6.56 0.16
C ILE A 13 -11.36 -6.29 0.65
N ILE A 14 -10.54 -7.35 0.79
CA ILE A 14 -9.15 -7.22 1.24
C ILE A 14 -8.35 -6.31 0.32
N PHE A 15 -8.46 -6.46 -1.01
CA PHE A 15 -7.74 -5.58 -1.94
C PHE A 15 -8.15 -4.12 -1.77
N VAL A 16 -9.45 -3.84 -1.63
CA VAL A 16 -9.92 -2.47 -1.36
C VAL A 16 -9.30 -1.91 -0.08
N LEU A 17 -9.31 -2.67 1.01
CA LEU A 17 -8.74 -2.24 2.29
C LEU A 17 -7.21 -2.07 2.22
N LEU A 18 -6.52 -2.96 1.52
CA LEU A 18 -5.07 -2.89 1.32
C LEU A 18 -4.67 -1.64 0.53
N PHE A 19 -5.25 -1.41 -0.63
CA PHE A 19 -4.92 -0.23 -1.46
C PHE A 19 -5.32 1.08 -0.78
N THR A 20 -6.42 1.10 -0.03
CA THR A 20 -6.74 2.27 0.81
C THR A 20 -5.71 2.50 1.91
N SER A 21 -5.18 1.43 2.52
CA SER A 21 -4.13 1.57 3.55
C SER A 21 -2.82 2.09 2.95
N ILE A 22 -2.45 1.62 1.75
CA ILE A 22 -1.28 2.11 1.00
C ILE A 22 -1.43 3.60 0.71
N GLU A 23 -2.57 4.02 0.14
CA GLU A 23 -2.82 5.43 -0.20
C GLU A 23 -2.81 6.33 1.04
N ILE A 24 -3.43 5.92 2.14
CA ILE A 24 -3.39 6.69 3.40
C ILE A 24 -1.94 6.88 3.85
N VAL A 25 -1.16 5.81 3.93
CA VAL A 25 0.22 5.88 4.44
C VAL A 25 1.13 6.69 3.51
N SER A 26 0.98 6.56 2.19
CA SER A 26 1.83 7.26 1.21
C SER A 26 1.65 8.77 1.19
N VAL A 27 0.54 9.30 1.71
CA VAL A 27 0.27 10.76 1.70
C VAL A 27 0.36 11.40 3.09
N LEU A 28 0.55 10.59 4.14
CA LEU A 28 0.67 11.08 5.51
C LEU A 28 2.08 11.61 5.81
N LYS A 29 2.30 12.89 5.50
CA LYS A 29 3.56 13.62 5.74
C LYS A 29 4.19 13.41 7.14
N PRO A 30 3.43 13.37 8.26
CA PRO A 30 4.03 13.12 9.58
C PRO A 30 4.78 11.78 9.69
N LEU A 31 4.38 10.75 8.93
CA LEU A 31 5.08 9.47 8.90
C LEU A 31 6.46 9.59 8.23
N TYR A 32 6.55 10.40 7.17
CA TYR A 32 7.82 10.70 6.50
C TYR A 32 8.77 11.41 7.48
N GLU A 33 8.32 12.49 8.11
CA GLU A 33 9.12 13.28 9.05
C GLU A 33 9.62 12.45 10.24
N GLY A 34 8.74 11.61 10.80
CA GLY A 34 9.10 10.68 11.87
C GLY A 34 10.18 9.68 11.44
N GLN A 35 10.11 9.19 10.21
CA GLN A 35 11.10 8.27 9.66
C GLN A 35 12.41 8.97 9.30
N TYR A 36 12.39 10.21 8.80
CA TYR A 36 13.62 10.97 8.55
C TYR A 36 14.41 11.20 9.84
N LYS A 37 13.71 11.53 10.93
CA LYS A 37 14.33 11.64 12.26
C LYS A 37 14.88 10.30 12.75
N SER A 38 14.09 9.22 12.63
CA SER A 38 14.49 7.88 13.12
C SER A 38 15.68 7.31 12.35
N ASN A 39 15.79 7.62 11.07
CA ASN A 39 16.87 7.16 10.19
C ASN A 39 18.04 8.15 10.10
N LYS A 40 18.03 9.25 10.89
CA LYS A 40 19.09 10.27 10.90
C LYS A 40 19.40 10.86 9.52
N VAL A 41 18.36 11.03 8.71
CA VAL A 41 18.47 11.49 7.32
C VAL A 41 19.14 12.87 7.23
N TYR A 42 18.87 13.76 8.19
CA TYR A 42 19.47 15.10 8.24
C TYR A 42 20.98 15.12 8.59
N ASP A 43 21.53 14.02 9.10
CA ASP A 43 22.96 13.91 9.39
C ASP A 43 23.78 13.54 8.13
N VAL A 44 23.11 13.03 7.08
CA VAL A 44 23.73 12.60 5.83
C VAL A 44 24.25 13.81 5.06
N ALA A 45 25.54 13.82 4.72
CA ALA A 45 26.18 14.95 4.02
C ALA A 45 25.47 15.33 2.72
N TYR A 46 25.13 14.33 1.88
CA TYR A 46 24.41 14.54 0.62
C TYR A 46 23.06 15.24 0.79
N VAL A 47 22.37 15.01 1.92
CA VAL A 47 21.02 15.57 2.18
C VAL A 47 21.08 17.05 2.57
N LYS A 48 22.22 17.54 3.09
CA LYS A 48 22.35 18.93 3.58
C LYS A 48 22.17 19.98 2.49
N ASP A 49 22.40 19.60 1.24
CA ASP A 49 22.24 20.47 0.08
C ASP A 49 20.81 20.52 -0.46
N TYR A 50 19.87 19.80 0.18
CA TYR A 50 18.49 19.66 -0.30
C TYR A 50 17.44 20.24 0.66
N PRO A 51 16.41 20.92 0.14
CA PRO A 51 15.25 21.32 0.92
C PRO A 51 14.32 20.12 1.15
N VAL A 52 14.66 19.26 2.12
CA VAL A 52 13.99 17.96 2.39
C VAL A 52 12.45 18.04 2.44
N ALA A 53 11.90 19.10 3.04
CA ALA A 53 10.46 19.29 3.11
C ALA A 53 9.82 19.44 1.72
N GLN A 54 10.44 20.22 0.83
CA GLN A 54 9.96 20.45 -0.53
C GLN A 54 10.13 19.20 -1.40
N VAL A 55 11.27 18.49 -1.27
CA VAL A 55 11.49 17.21 -1.96
C VAL A 55 10.40 16.20 -1.58
N THR A 56 10.05 16.14 -0.29
CA THR A 56 9.00 15.24 0.22
C THR A 56 7.62 15.65 -0.26
N ASP A 57 7.34 16.96 -0.27
CA ASP A 57 6.07 17.49 -0.80
C ASP A 57 5.90 17.15 -2.27
N ASP A 58 6.95 17.26 -3.08
CA ASP A 58 6.89 16.92 -4.51
C ASP A 58 6.57 15.43 -4.71
N ILE A 59 7.19 14.54 -3.92
CA ILE A 59 6.87 13.10 -3.95
C ILE A 59 5.40 12.85 -3.56
N ILE A 60 4.94 13.40 -2.44
CA ILE A 60 3.57 13.18 -1.93
C ILE A 60 2.55 13.73 -2.92
N LEU A 61 2.73 14.96 -3.39
CA LEU A 61 1.82 15.61 -4.34
C LEU A 61 1.76 14.84 -5.66
N TYR A 62 2.91 14.35 -6.15
CA TYR A 62 2.96 13.55 -7.36
C TYR A 62 2.21 12.23 -7.22
N LEU A 63 2.44 11.47 -6.14
CA LEU A 63 1.72 10.21 -5.90
C LEU A 63 0.21 10.43 -5.63
N SER A 64 -0.17 11.62 -5.16
CA SER A 64 -1.56 12.03 -4.89
C SER A 64 -2.29 12.63 -6.10
N ASP A 65 -1.70 12.62 -7.30
CA ASP A 65 -2.24 13.26 -8.51
C ASP A 65 -2.46 14.78 -8.40
N MET A 66 -1.76 15.44 -7.47
CA MET A 66 -1.88 16.89 -7.27
C MET A 66 -0.94 17.68 -8.19
N ILE A 67 0.11 17.02 -8.72
CA ILE A 67 1.02 17.54 -9.74
C ILE A 67 1.34 16.43 -10.75
N ASP A 68 1.58 16.80 -12.01
CA ASP A 68 1.86 15.85 -13.09
C ASP A 68 3.35 15.50 -13.23
N ASP A 69 4.23 16.32 -12.67
CA ASP A 69 5.68 16.11 -12.71
C ASP A 69 6.27 16.39 -11.33
N MET A 70 6.91 15.37 -10.76
CA MET A 70 7.59 15.45 -9.47
C MET A 70 8.87 16.31 -9.54
N ASN A 71 9.47 16.49 -10.72
CA ASN A 71 10.77 17.16 -10.85
C ASN A 71 10.69 18.61 -11.31
N GLN A 72 9.56 19.29 -11.10
CA GLN A 72 9.40 20.71 -11.46
C GLN A 72 10.46 21.64 -10.86
N ARG A 73 10.98 21.29 -9.67
CA ARG A 73 12.03 22.05 -8.98
C ARG A 73 13.46 21.56 -9.26
N GLY A 74 13.62 20.51 -10.07
CA GLY A 74 14.93 19.99 -10.46
C GLY A 74 15.72 19.26 -9.35
N PHE A 75 15.04 18.75 -8.32
CA PHE A 75 15.70 18.04 -7.22
C PHE A 75 16.14 16.62 -7.56
N PHE A 76 15.46 15.98 -8.51
CA PHE A 76 15.64 14.56 -8.82
C PHE A 76 16.52 14.41 -10.07
N LYS A 77 17.43 13.44 -10.05
CA LYS A 77 18.19 13.05 -11.24
C LYS A 77 17.30 12.26 -12.20
N ASP A 78 17.70 12.18 -13.47
CA ASP A 78 16.96 11.47 -14.53
C ASP A 78 16.62 10.03 -14.13
N ARG A 79 17.56 9.31 -13.51
CA ARG A 79 17.33 7.94 -13.03
C ARG A 79 16.24 7.86 -11.96
N GLU A 80 16.25 8.79 -11.00
CA GLU A 80 15.25 8.86 -9.94
C GLU A 80 13.88 9.24 -10.49
N HIS A 81 13.86 10.17 -11.45
CA HIS A 81 12.63 10.62 -12.11
C HIS A 81 11.97 9.49 -12.88
N VAL A 82 12.74 8.75 -13.71
CA VAL A 82 12.22 7.58 -14.44
C VAL A 82 11.73 6.51 -13.47
N HIS A 83 12.47 6.22 -12.40
CA HIS A 83 12.00 5.28 -11.38
C HIS A 83 10.68 5.73 -10.75
N MET A 84 10.52 7.01 -10.45
CA MET A 84 9.29 7.53 -9.86
C MET A 84 8.10 7.54 -10.82
N ILE A 85 8.32 7.64 -12.14
CA ILE A 85 7.28 7.40 -13.15
C ILE A 85 6.78 5.95 -13.06
N ASP A 86 7.69 4.98 -12.95
CA ASP A 86 7.31 3.56 -12.78
C ASP A 86 6.54 3.36 -11.45
N VAL A 87 6.97 3.98 -10.36
CA VAL A 87 6.27 3.94 -9.07
C VAL A 87 4.87 4.55 -9.20
N LYS A 88 4.74 5.71 -9.86
CA LYS A 88 3.45 6.37 -10.08
C LYS A 88 2.47 5.47 -10.83
N PHE A 89 2.94 4.78 -11.87
CA PHE A 89 2.13 3.80 -12.60
C PHE A 89 1.58 2.70 -11.68
N LEU A 90 2.38 2.18 -10.73
CA LEU A 90 1.89 1.19 -9.75
C LEU A 90 0.84 1.77 -8.81
N PHE A 91 0.99 3.03 -8.38
CA PHE A 91 -0.03 3.72 -7.56
C PHE A 91 -1.34 3.87 -8.33
N ASP A 92 -1.29 4.25 -9.59
CA ASP A 92 -2.48 4.40 -10.44
C ASP A 92 -3.16 3.07 -10.74
N LEU A 93 -2.36 2.04 -11.02
CA LEU A 93 -2.86 0.67 -11.15
C LEU A 93 -3.56 0.23 -9.86
N GLY A 94 -3.02 0.55 -8.68
CA GLY A 94 -3.65 0.30 -7.39
C GLY A 94 -5.02 0.97 -7.25
N LYS A 95 -5.15 2.23 -7.67
CA LYS A 95 -6.43 2.97 -7.69
C LYS A 95 -7.45 2.29 -8.61
N ILE A 96 -7.04 1.86 -9.80
CA ILE A 96 -7.89 1.13 -10.76
C ILE A 96 -8.33 -0.22 -10.19
N VAL A 97 -7.40 -1.00 -9.65
CA VAL A 97 -7.70 -2.32 -9.03
C VAL A 97 -8.67 -2.14 -7.88
N ARG A 98 -8.51 -1.12 -7.05
CA ARG A 98 -9.45 -0.80 -5.97
C ARG A 98 -10.86 -0.52 -6.52
N LEU A 99 -10.99 0.31 -7.56
CA LEU A 99 -12.29 0.63 -8.17
C LEU A 99 -12.98 -0.62 -8.73
N ILE A 100 -12.25 -1.45 -9.47
CA ILE A 100 -12.77 -2.72 -10.02
C ILE A 100 -13.27 -3.62 -8.88
N ASN A 101 -12.51 -3.75 -7.79
CA ASN A 101 -12.91 -4.56 -6.66
C ASN A 101 -14.14 -4.01 -5.93
N ILE A 102 -14.34 -2.69 -5.85
CA ILE A 102 -15.58 -2.10 -5.31
C ILE A 102 -16.80 -2.53 -6.15
N ILE A 103 -16.68 -2.53 -7.47
CA ILE A 103 -17.75 -2.98 -8.38
C ILE A 103 -18.05 -4.47 -8.17
N ILE A 104 -17.01 -5.31 -8.06
CA ILE A 104 -17.15 -6.75 -7.79
C ILE A 104 -17.85 -6.98 -6.44
N ILE A 105 -17.48 -6.24 -5.40
CA ILE A 105 -18.11 -6.32 -4.07
C ILE A 105 -19.60 -5.96 -4.19
N ALA A 106 -19.94 -4.83 -4.82
CA ALA A 106 -21.33 -4.40 -4.97
C ALA A 106 -22.17 -5.47 -5.70
N TYR A 107 -21.64 -6.02 -6.80
CA TYR A 107 -22.27 -7.10 -7.55
C TYR A 107 -22.48 -8.35 -6.70
N LEU A 108 -21.43 -8.87 -6.04
CA LEU A 108 -21.51 -10.11 -5.27
C LEU A 108 -22.37 -9.94 -4.02
N VAL A 109 -22.29 -8.81 -3.32
CA VAL A 109 -23.15 -8.52 -2.17
C VAL A 109 -24.61 -8.49 -2.58
N SER A 110 -24.98 -7.88 -3.72
CA SER A 110 -26.37 -7.83 -4.21
C SER A 110 -26.99 -9.23 -4.44
N ARG A 111 -26.15 -10.23 -4.69
CA ARG A 111 -26.54 -11.61 -4.99
C ARG A 111 -26.50 -12.49 -3.74
N LEU A 112 -25.41 -12.40 -2.97
CA LEU A 112 -25.12 -13.31 -1.86
C LEU A 112 -25.78 -12.89 -0.55
N SER A 113 -26.07 -11.59 -0.34
CA SER A 113 -26.63 -11.09 0.93
C SER A 113 -28.02 -11.65 1.26
N ARG A 114 -28.69 -12.22 0.26
CA ARG A 114 -30.00 -12.87 0.39
C ARG A 114 -29.90 -14.34 0.84
N GLU A 115 -28.70 -14.92 0.90
CA GLU A 115 -28.51 -16.27 1.43
C GLU A 115 -28.65 -16.27 2.97
N GLU A 116 -29.40 -17.23 3.53
CA GLU A 116 -29.61 -17.37 4.98
C GLU A 116 -28.30 -17.60 5.76
N ASP A 117 -27.30 -18.20 5.13
CA ASP A 117 -25.99 -18.49 5.72
C ASP A 117 -24.89 -17.52 5.25
N PHE A 118 -25.26 -16.38 4.64
CA PHE A 118 -24.34 -15.39 4.09
C PHE A 118 -23.23 -15.02 5.07
N VAL A 119 -23.59 -14.64 6.30
CA VAL A 119 -22.60 -14.20 7.29
C VAL A 119 -21.70 -15.32 7.77
N LYS A 120 -22.23 -16.54 7.92
CA LYS A 120 -21.41 -17.69 8.31
C LYS A 120 -20.35 -17.96 7.24
N LYS A 121 -20.75 -18.02 5.97
CA LYS A 121 -19.83 -18.23 4.84
C LYS A 121 -18.83 -17.09 4.68
N TYR A 122 -19.30 -15.83 4.77
CA TYR A 122 -18.44 -14.65 4.77
C TYR A 122 -17.37 -14.73 5.85
N ARG A 123 -17.74 -15.01 7.12
CA ARG A 123 -16.79 -15.07 8.24
C ARG A 123 -15.73 -16.15 8.03
N ILE A 124 -16.14 -17.35 7.62
CA ILE A 124 -15.21 -18.45 7.34
C ILE A 124 -14.24 -18.08 6.22
N SER A 125 -14.74 -17.55 5.10
CA SER A 125 -13.90 -17.10 3.99
C SER A 125 -12.97 -15.95 4.41
N TYR A 126 -13.46 -15.01 5.21
CA TYR A 126 -12.68 -13.87 5.71
C TYR A 126 -11.50 -14.32 6.57
N ILE A 127 -11.76 -15.18 7.55
CA ILE A 127 -10.71 -15.73 8.42
C ILE A 127 -9.68 -16.52 7.60
N GLY A 128 -10.14 -17.34 6.64
CA GLY A 128 -9.24 -18.10 5.76
C GLY A 128 -8.31 -17.21 4.93
N VAL A 129 -8.86 -16.16 4.30
CA VAL A 129 -8.08 -15.21 3.49
C VAL A 129 -7.12 -14.40 4.37
N ILE A 130 -7.55 -13.91 5.54
CA ILE A 130 -6.66 -13.22 6.49
C ILE A 130 -5.51 -14.14 6.92
N GLY A 131 -5.79 -15.42 7.20
CA GLY A 131 -4.76 -16.41 7.52
C GLY A 131 -3.69 -16.53 6.43
N MET A 132 -4.10 -16.56 5.16
CA MET A 132 -3.17 -16.57 4.02
C MET A 132 -2.32 -15.29 3.97
N ILE A 133 -2.92 -14.11 4.21
CA ILE A 133 -2.20 -12.82 4.21
C ILE A 133 -1.17 -12.77 5.33
N VAL A 134 -1.52 -13.26 6.53
CA VAL A 134 -0.57 -13.34 7.66
C VAL A 134 0.63 -14.22 7.33
N VAL A 135 0.41 -15.34 6.62
CA VAL A 135 1.51 -16.20 6.13
C VAL A 135 2.42 -15.42 5.17
N VAL A 136 1.85 -14.72 4.18
CA VAL A 136 2.63 -13.90 3.23
C VAL A 136 3.40 -12.79 3.96
N ALA A 137 2.76 -12.06 4.86
CA ALA A 137 3.40 -11.02 5.66
C ALA A 137 4.56 -11.56 6.51
N THR A 138 4.40 -12.76 7.07
CA THR A 138 5.45 -13.45 7.84
C THR A 138 6.63 -13.86 6.95
N ILE A 139 6.39 -14.25 5.70
CA ILE A 139 7.47 -14.55 4.76
C ILE A 139 8.24 -13.28 4.41
N ILE A 140 7.53 -12.18 4.13
CA ILE A 140 8.16 -10.87 3.83
C ILE A 140 8.99 -10.38 5.01
N SER A 141 8.50 -10.53 6.25
CA SER A 141 9.19 -10.02 7.44
C SER A 141 10.49 -10.77 7.78
N LYS A 142 10.64 -12.04 7.37
CA LYS A 142 11.86 -12.83 7.61
C LYS A 142 13.08 -12.30 6.87
N ASN A 143 12.88 -11.76 5.66
CA ASN A 143 13.96 -11.18 4.88
C ASN A 143 13.40 -10.06 3.99
N PHE A 144 13.21 -8.90 4.61
CA PHE A 144 12.66 -7.75 3.92
C PHE A 144 13.51 -7.33 2.73
N SER A 145 14.84 -7.32 2.85
CA SER A 145 15.74 -6.93 1.76
C SER A 145 15.55 -7.79 0.52
N ALA A 146 15.49 -9.11 0.67
CA ALA A 146 15.24 -10.02 -0.46
C ALA A 146 13.84 -9.84 -1.05
N SER A 147 12.83 -9.61 -0.21
CA SER A 147 11.47 -9.30 -0.66
C SER A 147 11.38 -7.97 -1.39
N PHE A 148 12.11 -6.95 -0.93
CA PHE A 148 12.19 -5.63 -1.56
C PHE A 148 12.81 -5.75 -2.95
N VAL A 149 13.92 -6.44 -3.11
CA VAL A 149 14.52 -6.70 -4.43
C VAL A 149 13.60 -7.50 -5.35
N LYS A 150 12.94 -8.56 -4.83
CA LYS A 150 11.97 -9.34 -5.62
C LYS A 150 10.78 -8.51 -6.08
N PHE A 151 10.27 -7.62 -5.23
CA PHE A 151 9.21 -6.69 -5.60
C PHE A 151 9.63 -5.85 -6.83
N HIS A 152 10.84 -5.28 -6.81
CA HIS A 152 11.33 -4.49 -7.93
C HIS A 152 11.46 -5.30 -9.22
N HIS A 153 11.96 -6.55 -9.15
CA HIS A 153 12.01 -7.42 -10.33
C HIS A 153 10.64 -7.86 -10.87
N ILE A 154 9.60 -7.92 -10.02
CA ILE A 154 8.24 -8.27 -10.45
C ILE A 154 7.60 -7.11 -11.21
N PHE A 155 7.79 -5.88 -10.73
CA PHE A 155 7.06 -4.71 -11.22
C PHE A 155 7.85 -3.81 -12.17
N PHE A 156 9.18 -3.89 -12.18
CA PHE A 156 10.05 -3.09 -13.03
C PHE A 156 10.86 -4.00 -13.95
N ASN A 157 10.86 -3.65 -15.24
CA ASN A 157 11.56 -4.37 -16.31
C ASN A 157 12.91 -3.72 -16.68
N ASN A 158 13.37 -2.78 -15.85
CA ASN A 158 14.55 -1.98 -16.04
C ASN A 158 15.31 -1.85 -14.70
N ASP A 159 16.49 -1.24 -14.72
CA ASP A 159 17.34 -1.11 -13.53
C ASP A 159 17.25 0.27 -12.86
N TYR A 160 16.41 1.21 -13.33
CA TYR A 160 16.37 2.59 -12.83
C TYR A 160 16.03 2.68 -11.33
N TRP A 161 15.38 1.67 -10.77
CA TRP A 161 15.14 1.54 -9.33
C TRP A 161 16.41 1.29 -8.49
N ILE A 162 17.53 0.88 -9.10
CA ILE A 162 18.82 0.77 -8.42
C ILE A 162 19.41 2.18 -8.32
N LEU A 163 19.27 2.79 -7.15
CA LEU A 163 19.72 4.16 -6.87
C LEU A 163 21.03 4.17 -6.07
N TYR A 164 21.87 5.18 -6.33
CA TYR A 164 23.18 5.32 -5.70
C TYR A 164 23.16 6.47 -4.68
N PRO A 165 23.60 6.27 -3.43
CA PRO A 165 23.62 7.33 -2.40
C PRO A 165 24.46 8.57 -2.77
N SER A 166 25.39 8.46 -3.71
CA SER A 166 26.18 9.59 -4.19
C SER A 166 25.47 10.47 -5.23
N GLU A 167 24.32 10.01 -5.76
CA GLU A 167 23.64 10.65 -6.89
C GLU A 167 22.13 10.77 -6.71
N SER A 168 21.55 10.17 -5.68
CA SER A 168 20.11 10.11 -5.47
C SER A 168 19.70 10.71 -4.13
N ILE A 169 18.81 11.70 -4.17
CA ILE A 169 18.16 12.20 -2.97
C ILE A 169 17.15 11.19 -2.40
N ILE A 170 16.43 10.46 -3.26
CA ILE A 170 15.43 9.46 -2.88
C ILE A 170 16.02 8.39 -1.95
N ILE A 171 17.14 7.75 -2.30
CA ILE A 171 17.70 6.67 -1.48
C ILE A 171 18.30 7.18 -0.16
N ASN A 172 18.73 8.44 -0.12
CA ASN A 172 19.21 9.09 1.10
C ASN A 172 18.06 9.51 2.03
N LEU A 173 16.90 9.90 1.50
CA LEU A 173 15.72 10.22 2.29
C LEU A 173 14.93 8.98 2.73
N MET A 174 14.82 8.01 1.84
CA MET A 174 14.03 6.79 1.99
C MET A 174 14.92 5.55 1.86
N PRO A 175 15.86 5.32 2.80
CA PRO A 175 16.65 4.09 2.80
C PRO A 175 15.76 2.87 3.07
N GLU A 176 16.29 1.65 2.91
CA GLU A 176 15.50 0.42 3.11
C GLU A 176 14.71 0.38 4.44
N ARG A 177 15.31 0.90 5.53
CA ARG A 177 14.65 0.99 6.85
C ARG A 177 13.41 1.88 6.88
N PHE A 178 13.37 2.90 6.02
CA PHE A 178 12.17 3.72 5.81
C PHE A 178 11.05 2.84 5.23
N PHE A 179 11.33 2.08 4.17
CA PHE A 179 10.33 1.21 3.54
C PHE A 179 9.88 0.05 4.42
N MET A 180 10.76 -0.49 5.28
CA MET A 180 10.36 -1.44 6.32
C MET A 180 9.31 -0.84 7.26
N SER A 181 9.55 0.38 7.74
CA SER A 181 8.63 1.07 8.64
C SER A 181 7.31 1.43 7.95
N PHE A 182 7.36 1.89 6.70
CA PHE A 182 6.17 2.15 5.90
C PHE A 182 5.34 0.89 5.65
N THR A 183 6.00 -0.24 5.39
CA THR A 183 5.32 -1.55 5.28
C THR A 183 4.60 -1.91 6.58
N VAL A 184 5.21 -1.64 7.73
CA VAL A 184 4.58 -1.85 9.05
C VAL A 184 3.38 -0.90 9.24
N TYR A 185 3.51 0.38 8.89
CA TYR A 185 2.40 1.34 8.97
C TYR A 185 1.21 0.92 8.11
N ILE A 186 1.47 0.48 6.87
CA ILE A 186 0.45 -0.08 5.97
C ILE A 186 -0.21 -1.28 6.64
N GLY A 187 0.58 -2.21 7.19
CA GLY A 187 0.07 -3.40 7.88
C GLY A 187 -0.82 -3.06 9.08
N LEU A 188 -0.49 -2.03 9.86
CA LEU A 188 -1.27 -1.59 11.01
C LEU A 188 -2.62 -0.98 10.58
N ILE A 189 -2.60 -0.04 9.63
CA ILE A 189 -3.83 0.57 9.09
C ILE A 189 -4.71 -0.50 8.43
N PHE A 190 -4.12 -1.37 7.61
CA PHE A 190 -4.81 -2.47 6.97
C PHE A 190 -5.47 -3.41 7.99
N SER A 191 -4.75 -3.77 9.05
CA SER A 191 -5.27 -4.63 10.11
C SER A 191 -6.43 -3.98 10.85
N ALA A 192 -6.31 -2.70 11.21
CA ALA A 192 -7.36 -1.94 11.86
C ALA A 192 -8.63 -1.87 10.99
N LEU A 193 -8.48 -1.47 9.72
CA LEU A 193 -9.59 -1.39 8.77
C LEU A 193 -10.25 -2.77 8.54
N SER A 194 -9.43 -3.83 8.44
CA SER A 194 -9.90 -5.20 8.26
C SER A 194 -10.74 -5.68 9.45
N ILE A 195 -10.27 -5.46 10.67
CA ILE A 195 -11.00 -5.82 11.89
C ILE A 195 -12.31 -5.04 11.97
N ILE A 196 -12.29 -3.73 11.74
CA ILE A 196 -13.49 -2.90 11.77
C ILE A 196 -14.50 -3.38 10.73
N PHE A 197 -14.07 -3.61 9.49
CA PHE A 197 -14.94 -4.07 8.42
C PHE A 197 -15.58 -5.43 8.73
N TYR A 198 -14.77 -6.38 9.22
CA TYR A 198 -15.23 -7.70 9.64
C TYR A 198 -16.31 -7.62 10.72
N LEU A 199 -16.11 -6.78 11.74
CA LEU A 199 -17.05 -6.59 12.85
C LEU A 199 -18.35 -5.92 12.39
N VAL A 200 -18.26 -4.91 11.53
CA VAL A 200 -19.44 -4.21 10.99
C VAL A 200 -20.32 -5.16 10.19
N VAL A 201 -19.78 -5.89 9.22
CA VAL A 201 -20.54 -6.87 8.44
C VAL A 201 -21.12 -7.96 9.33
N SER A 202 -20.33 -8.43 10.30
CA SER A 202 -20.76 -9.45 11.25
C SER A 202 -21.91 -8.98 12.17
N LYS A 203 -21.98 -7.69 12.51
CA LYS A 203 -23.00 -7.12 13.41
C LYS A 203 -24.27 -6.66 12.69
N LEU A 204 -24.14 -6.08 11.49
CA LEU A 204 -25.30 -5.60 10.71
C LEU A 204 -26.30 -6.71 10.42
N TYR A 205 -25.82 -7.94 10.20
CA TYR A 205 -26.69 -9.09 9.94
C TYR A 205 -27.31 -9.69 11.20
N TRP A 206 -26.62 -9.62 12.35
CA TRP A 206 -27.22 -10.04 13.63
C TRP A 206 -28.52 -9.27 13.90
N ARG A 207 -28.54 -7.96 13.56
CA ARG A 207 -29.74 -7.12 13.70
C ARG A 207 -30.81 -7.29 12.63
N SER A 208 -30.55 -8.03 11.55
CA SER A 208 -31.54 -8.27 10.48
C SER A 208 -32.26 -9.61 10.60
N VAL A 209 -31.85 -10.44 11.57
CA VAL A 209 -32.44 -11.76 11.85
C VAL A 209 -33.30 -11.72 13.13
N ASP A 210 -33.15 -10.67 13.94
CA ASP A 210 -34.07 -10.29 15.04
C ASP A 210 -35.19 -9.38 14.52
#